data_AF-A0A355U4Y5-F1
#
_entry.id   AF-A0A355U4Y5-F1
#
_cell.length_a   1.000
_cell.length_b   1.000
_cell.length_c   1.000
_cell.angle_alpha   90.00
_cell.angle_beta   90.00
_cell.angle_gamma   90.00
#
_symmetry.space_group_name_H-M   'P 1'
#
loop_
_entity.id
_entity.type
_entity.pdbx_description
1 polymer ?
#
loop_
_entity_poly.entity_id
_entity_poly.type
_entity_poly.pdbx_seq_one_letter_code
_entity_poly.pdbx_strand_id
1 'polypeptide(L)' 'FEFDKPYDILAAKVNNVAEGLRFRVFHNRDVEFLDYRTYIGRSFYSRSLCFLLYKATRDLFPESRMT' A
#
# COMPACT_ATOMS: atom_id res chain seq x y z
N PHE A 1 3.79 -2.67 -20.59
CA PHE A 1 2.87 -3.66 -20.03
C PHE A 1 1.66 -2.92 -19.50
N GLU A 2 0.58 -2.86 -20.27
CA GLU A 2 -0.73 -2.45 -19.74
C GLU A 2 -1.37 -3.69 -19.11
N PHE A 3 -1.54 -3.64 -17.80
CA PHE A 3 -2.36 -4.62 -17.10
C PHE A 3 -3.78 -4.08 -17.11
N ASP A 4 -4.67 -4.70 -17.89
CA ASP A 4 -6.10 -4.43 -17.80
C ASP A 4 -6.63 -5.03 -16.49
N LYS A 5 -6.35 -4.33 -15.39
CA LYS A 5 -6.86 -4.66 -14.05
C LYS A 5 -7.95 -3.65 -13.70
N PRO A 6 -9.06 -4.12 -13.10
CA PRO A 6 -10.18 -3.25 -12.73
C PRO A 6 -9.83 -2.26 -11.61
N TYR A 7 -8.70 -2.45 -10.91
CA TYR A 7 -8.26 -1.62 -9.80
C TYR A 7 -6.75 -1.43 -9.84
N ASP A 8 -6.31 -0.30 -9.29
CA ASP A 8 -4.89 0.04 -9.17
C ASP A 8 -4.12 -0.97 -8.31
N ILE A 9 -2.85 -1.13 -8.67
CA ILE A 9 -1.90 -1.96 -7.94
C ILE A 9 -1.49 -1.21 -6.68
N LEU A 10 -1.63 -1.85 -5.52
CA LEU A 10 -1.34 -1.26 -4.22
C LEU A 10 -0.02 -1.75 -3.62
N ALA A 11 0.29 -3.03 -3.83
CA ALA A 11 1.47 -3.69 -3.28
C ALA A 11 1.90 -4.85 -4.19
N ALA A 12 3.06 -5.45 -3.89
CA ALA A 12 3.51 -6.66 -4.56
C ALA A 12 3.89 -7.72 -3.52
N LYS A 13 3.58 -8.98 -3.81
CA LYS A 13 4.05 -10.12 -3.03
C LYS A 13 5.32 -10.63 -3.70
N VAL A 14 6.45 -10.56 -3.01
CA VAL A 14 7.73 -11.08 -3.50
C VAL A 14 8.06 -12.32 -2.70
N ASN A 15 8.07 -13.51 -3.33
CA ASN A 15 8.24 -14.80 -2.66
C ASN A 15 7.36 -14.97 -1.41
N ASN A 16 6.05 -14.74 -1.57
CA ASN A 16 5.06 -14.78 -0.50
C ASN A 16 5.16 -13.70 0.60
N VAL A 17 6.12 -12.79 0.53
CA VAL A 17 6.24 -11.65 1.46
C VAL A 17 5.62 -10.41 0.82
N ALA A 18 4.75 -9.71 1.56
CA ALA A 18 4.10 -8.49 1.08
C ALA A 18 5.07 -7.30 1.18
N GLU A 19 5.41 -6.71 0.04
CA GLU A 19 6.35 -5.62 -0.11
C GLU A 19 5.70 -4.40 -0.78
N GLY A 20 6.22 -3.21 -0.47
CA GLY A 20 5.79 -1.98 -1.13
C GLY A 20 6.29 -1.89 -2.57
N LEU A 21 5.62 -1.09 -3.41
CA LEU A 21 5.97 -0.96 -4.84
C LEU A 21 7.34 -0.31 -5.12
N ARG A 22 7.97 0.30 -4.11
CA ARG A 22 9.34 0.84 -4.19
C ARG A 22 10.41 -0.21 -3.88
N PHE A 23 10.01 -1.42 -3.50
CA PHE A 23 10.93 -2.52 -3.24
C PHE A 23 11.63 -2.93 -4.54
N ARG A 24 12.96 -3.07 -4.49
CA ARG A 24 13.78 -3.46 -5.64
C ARG A 24 14.18 -4.92 -5.50
N VAL A 25 13.88 -5.70 -6.52
CA VAL A 25 14.25 -7.10 -6.60
C VAL A 25 15.58 -7.23 -7.34
N PHE A 26 16.60 -7.83 -6.72
CA PHE A 26 17.95 -7.98 -7.30
C PHE A 26 18.21 -9.37 -7.91
N HIS A 27 17.36 -10.35 -7.61
CA HIS A 27 17.47 -11.72 -8.10
C HIS A 27 16.14 -12.19 -8.67
N ASN A 28 16.12 -13.30 -9.39
CA ASN A 28 14.86 -13.88 -9.84
C ASN A 28 14.02 -14.26 -8.62
N ARG A 29 12.84 -13.65 -8.52
CA ARG A 29 11.85 -13.87 -7.47
C ARG A 29 10.48 -13.97 -8.12
N ASP A 30 9.59 -14.69 -7.46
CA ASP A 30 8.18 -14.71 -7.84
C ASP A 30 7.52 -13.42 -7.35
N VAL A 31 6.88 -12.69 -8.28
CA VAL A 31 6.29 -11.38 -8.02
C VAL A 31 4.82 -11.39 -8.42
N GLU A 32 3.95 -11.25 -7.42
CA GLU A 32 2.49 -11.17 -7.60
C GLU A 32 2.00 -9.75 -7.27
N PHE A 33 1.40 -9.05 -8.22
CA PHE A 33 0.84 -7.72 -7.98
C PHE A 33 -0.53 -7.79 -7.30
N LEU A 34 -0.64 -7.11 -6.16
CA LEU A 34 -1.82 -7.10 -5.30
C LEU A 34 -2.64 -5.83 -5.53
N ASP A 35 -3.93 -6.00 -5.68
CA ASP A 35 -4.93 -4.93 -5.75
C ASP A 35 -5.82 -4.90 -4.49
N TYR A 36 -6.77 -3.98 -4.45
CA TYR A 36 -7.72 -3.82 -3.35
C TYR A 36 -8.61 -5.05 -3.08
N ARG A 37 -8.78 -5.97 -4.05
CA ARG A 37 -9.63 -7.15 -3.86
C ARG A 37 -9.01 -8.18 -2.93
N THR A 38 -7.69 -8.13 -2.77
CA THR A 38 -6.94 -9.01 -1.86
C THR A 38 -6.98 -8.52 -0.41
N TYR A 39 -6.94 -9.43 0.57
CA TYR A 39 -6.89 -9.06 1.99
C TYR A 39 -5.67 -8.20 2.35
N ILE A 40 -4.51 -8.55 1.76
CA ILE A 40 -3.27 -7.81 1.93
C ILE A 40 -3.40 -6.41 1.32
N GLY A 41 -3.93 -6.30 0.09
CA GLY A 41 -4.16 -5.01 -0.56
C GLY A 41 -5.11 -4.10 0.22
N ARG A 42 -6.21 -4.63 0.78
CA ARG A 42 -7.09 -3.87 1.70
C ARG A 42 -6.34 -3.34 2.91
N SER A 43 -5.46 -4.16 3.50
CA SER A 43 -4.66 -3.77 4.66
C SER A 43 -3.67 -2.65 4.32
N PHE A 44 -3.05 -2.68 3.14
CA PHE A 44 -2.20 -1.59 2.64
C PHE A 44 -3.01 -0.31 2.39
N TYR A 45 -4.17 -0.43 1.73
CA TYR A 45 -5.05 0.71 1.47
C TYR A 45 -5.51 1.39 2.76
N SER A 46 -5.95 0.60 3.75
CA SER A 46 -6.39 1.12 5.05
C SER A 46 -5.27 1.87 5.79
N ARG A 47 -4.02 1.39 5.74
CA ARG A 47 -2.87 2.09 6.34
C ARG A 47 -2.61 3.44 5.67
N SER A 48 -2.69 3.50 4.33
CA SER A 48 -2.57 4.76 3.60
C SER A 48 -3.67 5.75 3.98
N LEU A 49 -4.91 5.29 4.17
CA LEU A 49 -6.00 6.14 4.67
C LEU A 49 -5.74 6.66 6.08
N CYS A 50 -5.19 5.84 6.99
CA CYS A 50 -4.80 6.30 8.33
C CYS A 50 -3.75 7.42 8.26
N PHE A 51 -2.78 7.32 7.34
CA PHE A 51 -1.81 8.40 7.13
C PHE A 51 -2.44 9.68 6.57
N LEU A 52 -3.40 9.57 5.65
CA LEU A 52 -4.14 10.72 5.15
C LEU A 52 -4.94 11.40 6.27
N LEU A 53 -5.64 10.62 7.09
CA LEU A 53 -6.39 11.13 8.25
C LEU A 53 -5.47 11.83 9.24
N TYR A 54 -4.33 11.21 9.55
CA TYR A 54 -3.33 11.80 10.44
C TYR A 54 -2.81 13.13 9.90
N LYS A 55 -2.49 13.20 8.60
CA LYS A 55 -2.07 14.44 7.95
C LYS A 55 -3.16 15.51 8.01
N ALA A 56 -4.39 15.17 7.63
CA ALA A 56 -5.51 16.11 7.66
C ALA A 56 -5.80 16.64 9.07
N THR A 57 -5.70 15.79 10.08
CA THR A 57 -5.91 16.18 11.47
C THR A 57 -4.79 17.10 11.97
N ARG A 58 -3.53 16.82 11.62
CA ARG A 58 -2.42 17.73 11.94
C ARG A 58 -2.55 19.10 11.28
N ASP A 59 -3.11 19.17 10.07
CA ASP A 59 -3.34 20.44 9.39
C ASP A 59 -4.48 21.25 10.03
N LEU A 60 -5.56 20.58 10.44
CA LEU A 60 -6.75 21.23 11.04
C LEU A 60 -6.58 21.52 12.54
N PHE A 61 -5.88 20.65 13.26
CA PHE A 61 -5.69 20.70 14.70
C PHE A 61 -4.20 20.50 15.04
N PRO A 62 -3.35 21.53 14.85
CA PRO A 62 -1.89 21.41 15.02
C PRO A 62 -1.46 21.00 16.44
N GLU A 63 -2.24 21.38 17.44
CA GLU A 63 -2.00 21.09 18.87
C GLU A 63 -2.54 19.72 19.32
N SER A 64 -3.24 18.99 18.43
CA SER A 64 -3.80 17.69 18.77
C SER A 64 -2.71 16.61 18.77
N ARG A 65 -2.60 15.87 19.88
CA ARG A 65 -1.64 14.78 20.02
C ARG A 65 -2.30 13.46 19.63
N MET A 66 -2.07 13.04 18.40
CA MET A 66 -2.42 11.69 17.94
C MET A 66 -1.36 10.70 18.44
N THR A 67 -1.70 9.92 19.47
CA THR A 67 -0.91 8.82 20.03
C THR A 67 -1.06 7.53 19.26
#